data_AF-A0A8B3LDC5-F1
#
_entry.id   AF-A0A8B3LDC5-F1
#
_cell.length_a   1.000
_cell.length_b   1.000
_cell.length_c   1.000
_cell.angle_alpha   90.00
_cell.angle_beta   90.00
_cell.angle_gamma   90.00
#
_symmetry.space_group_name_H-M   'P 1'
#
loop_
_entity.id
_entity.type
_entity.pdbx_description
1 polymer ?
#
loop_
_entity_poly.entity_id
_entity_poly.type
_entity_poly.pdbx_seq_one_letter_code
_entity_poly.pdbx_strand_id
1 'polypeptide(L)' 'MATAEALAQLSQALADNEAFQGALNAIRSSALESLVQVEATNLDAILALQARVKVVDELRGNLEGFIRQGKPKKKPGIV' A
#
# COMPACT_ATOMS: atom_id res chain seq x y z
N MET A 1 18.07 -2.85 14.27
CA MET A 1 17.44 -2.65 12.95
C MET A 1 17.02 -4.02 12.41
N ALA A 2 15.81 -4.15 11.87
CA ALA A 2 15.42 -5.35 11.12
C ALA A 2 16.25 -5.44 9.83
N THR A 3 16.63 -6.65 9.42
CA THR A 3 17.36 -6.88 8.17
C THR A 3 16.42 -6.67 6.97
N ALA A 4 16.98 -6.36 5.79
CA ALA A 4 16.19 -6.21 4.56
C ALA A 4 15.40 -7.50 4.23
N GLU A 5 15.96 -8.65 4.54
CA GLU A 5 15.30 -9.95 4.39
C GLU A 5 14.13 -10.13 5.36
N ALA A 6 14.28 -9.76 6.63
CA ALA A 6 13.19 -9.81 7.61
C ALA A 6 12.04 -8.85 7.25
N LEU A 7 12.36 -7.66 6.74
CA LEU A 7 11.35 -6.71 6.25
C LEU A 7 10.62 -7.24 5.01
N ALA A 8 11.32 -7.91 4.09
CA ALA A 8 10.71 -8.52 2.93
C ALA A 8 9.79 -9.69 3.29
N GLN A 9 10.20 -10.55 4.23
CA GLN A 9 9.36 -11.66 4.72
C GLN A 9 8.09 -11.14 5.40
N LEU A 10 8.21 -10.15 6.29
CA LEU A 10 7.04 -9.53 6.92
C LEU A 10 6.12 -8.87 5.89
N SER A 11 6.70 -8.16 4.92
CA SER A 11 5.93 -7.49 3.87
C SER A 11 5.20 -8.49 2.97
N GLN A 12 5.83 -9.63 2.67
CA GLN A 12 5.19 -10.73 1.96
C GLN A 12 4.05 -11.34 2.78
N ALA A 13 4.25 -11.59 4.08
CA ALA A 13 3.20 -12.09 4.96
C ALA A 13 1.99 -11.14 5.04
N LEU A 14 2.21 -9.82 5.04
CA LEU A 14 1.13 -8.83 4.99
C LEU A 14 0.48 -8.74 3.60
N ALA A 15 1.25 -8.90 2.53
CA ALA A 15 0.72 -8.93 1.16
C ALA A 15 -0.21 -10.14 0.94
N ASP A 16 0.17 -11.30 1.49
CA ASP A 16 -0.58 -12.56 1.36
C ASP A 16 -1.72 -12.70 2.38
N ASN A 17 -1.78 -11.82 3.38
CA ASN A 17 -2.85 -11.83 4.38
C ASN A 17 -4.14 -11.25 3.80
N GLU A 18 -5.09 -12.13 3.48
CA GLU A 18 -6.39 -11.76 2.90
C GLU A 18 -7.19 -10.79 3.77
N ALA A 19 -7.18 -10.96 5.09
CA ALA A 19 -7.92 -10.07 5.99
C ALA A 19 -7.33 -8.66 5.98
N PHE A 20 -6.01 -8.55 5.96
CA PHE A 20 -5.32 -7.27 5.85
C PHE A 20 -5.58 -6.61 4.49
N GLN A 21 -5.46 -7.35 3.39
CA GLN A 21 -5.77 -6.82 2.06
C GLN A 21 -7.25 -6.44 1.92
N GLY A 22 -8.14 -7.22 2.51
CA GLY A 22 -9.57 -6.93 2.60
C GLY A 22 -9.84 -5.62 3.33
N ALA A 23 -9.20 -5.40 4.48
CA ALA A 23 -9.32 -4.15 5.23
C ALA A 23 -8.82 -2.93 4.43
N LEU A 24 -7.67 -3.06 3.75
CA LEU A 24 -7.15 -2.00 2.88
C LEU A 24 -8.11 -1.70 1.72
N ASN A 25 -8.68 -2.73 1.09
CA ASN A 25 -9.68 -2.56 0.04
C ASN A 25 -10.93 -1.87 0.56
N ALA A 26 -11.46 -2.28 1.71
CA ALA A 26 -12.65 -1.66 2.31
C ALA A 26 -12.43 -0.18 2.60
N ILE A 27 -11.28 0.17 3.17
CA ILE A 27 -10.90 1.57 3.44
C ILE A 27 -10.85 2.38 2.15
N ARG A 28 -10.17 1.85 1.13
CA ARG A 28 -9.99 2.54 -0.15
C ARG A 28 -11.31 2.70 -0.89
N SER A 29 -12.10 1.64 -1.00
CA SER A 29 -13.41 1.66 -1.67
C SER A 29 -14.36 2.63 -0.98
N SER A 30 -14.46 2.59 0.36
CA SER A 30 -15.29 3.52 1.13
C SER A 30 -14.89 4.99 0.89
N ALA A 31 -13.60 5.29 0.81
CA ALA A 31 -13.13 6.64 0.52
C ALA A 31 -13.48 7.09 -0.91
N LEU A 32 -13.36 6.19 -1.90
CA LEU A 32 -13.73 6.47 -3.29
C LEU A 32 -15.23 6.66 -3.48
N GLU A 33 -16.04 5.82 -2.84
CA GLU A 33 -17.50 5.95 -2.85
C GLU A 33 -17.94 7.28 -2.20
N SER A 34 -17.31 7.65 -1.09
CA SER A 34 -17.57 8.94 -0.43
C SER A 34 -17.15 10.12 -1.31
N LEU A 35 -16.07 10.01 -2.09
CA LEU A 35 -15.63 11.06 -3.03
C LEU A 35 -16.64 11.31 -4.15
N VAL A 36 -17.43 10.31 -4.52
CA VAL A 36 -18.50 10.48 -5.53
C VAL A 36 -19.71 11.20 -4.94
N GLN A 37 -19.91 11.11 -3.63
CA GLN A 37 -21.07 11.69 -2.94
C GLN A 37 -20.82 13.07 -2.31
N VAL A 38 -19.55 13.43 -2.08
CA VAL A 38 -19.20 14.70 -1.45
C VAL A 38 -19.52 15.88 -2.37
N GLU A 39 -20.03 16.97 -1.81
CA GLU A 39 -20.25 18.21 -2.54
C GLU A 39 -18.92 18.77 -3.07
N ALA A 40 -18.89 19.17 -4.35
CA ALA A 40 -17.68 19.63 -5.02
C ALA A 40 -17.05 20.89 -4.39
N THR A 41 -17.82 21.66 -3.63
CA THR A 41 -17.38 22.86 -2.90
C THR A 41 -16.72 22.53 -1.57
N ASN A 42 -16.92 21.31 -1.03
CA ASN A 42 -16.33 20.89 0.23
C ASN A 42 -14.92 20.34 0.03
N LEU A 43 -13.98 21.25 -0.22
CA LEU A 43 -12.57 20.95 -0.48
C LEU A 43 -11.90 20.17 0.66
N ASP A 44 -12.19 20.51 1.92
CA ASP A 44 -11.58 19.85 3.07
C ASP A 44 -11.96 18.35 3.12
N ALA A 45 -13.22 18.03 2.89
CA ALA A 45 -13.68 16.65 2.82
C ALA A 45 -13.07 15.89 1.63
N ILE A 46 -12.99 16.53 0.46
CA ILE A 46 -12.35 15.95 -0.74
C ILE A 46 -10.88 15.62 -0.44
N LEU A 47 -10.12 16.56 0.12
CA LEU A 47 -8.71 16.37 0.43
C LEU A 47 -8.50 15.26 1.46
N ALA A 48 -9.34 15.19 2.49
CA ALA A 48 -9.27 14.12 3.50
C ALA A 48 -9.52 12.73 2.89
N LEU A 49 -10.51 12.60 2.02
CA LEU A 49 -10.82 11.33 1.35
C LEU A 49 -9.73 10.93 0.35
N GLN A 50 -9.19 11.87 -0.42
CA GLN A 50 -8.05 11.64 -1.32
C GLN A 50 -6.80 11.20 -0.54
N ALA A 51 -6.51 11.84 0.60
CA ALA A 51 -5.41 11.45 1.47
C ALA A 51 -5.58 10.01 1.97
N ARG A 52 -6.82 9.60 2.30
CA ARG A 52 -7.11 8.24 2.74
C ARG A 52 -6.84 7.20 1.63
N VAL A 53 -7.23 7.48 0.39
CA VAL A 53 -6.90 6.63 -0.77
C VAL A 53 -5.39 6.55 -0.95
N LYS A 54 -4.72 7.71 -0.94
CA LYS A 54 -3.27 7.81 -1.13
C LYS A 54 -2.49 6.99 -0.10
N VAL A 55 -2.84 7.07 1.19
CA VAL A 55 -2.16 6.31 2.25
C VAL A 55 -2.26 4.79 2.01
N VAL A 56 -3.41 4.29 1.56
CA VAL A 56 -3.56 2.86 1.24
C VAL A 56 -2.68 2.46 0.06
N ASP A 57 -2.68 3.29 -1.00
CA ASP A 57 -1.89 3.02 -2.20
C ASP A 57 -0.38 3.09 -1.91
N GLU A 58 0.08 4.06 -1.11
CA GLU A 58 1.47 4.18 -0.66
C GLU A 58 1.89 3.00 0.23
N LEU A 59 1.03 2.56 1.15
CA LEU A 59 1.31 1.41 2.00
C LEU A 59 1.55 0.16 1.14
N ARG A 60 0.71 -0.08 0.14
CA ARG A 60 0.88 -1.19 -0.81
C ARG A 60 2.17 -1.08 -1.60
N GLY A 61 2.46 0.10 -2.16
CA GLY A 61 3.70 0.36 -2.87
C GLY A 61 4.95 0.14 -2.00
N ASN A 62 4.88 0.51 -0.72
CA ASN A 62 5.97 0.30 0.24
C ASN A 62 6.18 -1.19 0.54
N LEU A 63 5.10 -1.97 0.75
CA LEU A 63 5.20 -3.43 0.94
C LEU A 63 5.85 -4.11 -0.27
N GLU A 64 5.41 -3.77 -1.48
CA GLU A 64 6.03 -4.25 -2.72
C GLU A 64 7.50 -3.84 -2.84
N GLY A 65 7.81 -2.61 -2.43
CA GLY A 65 9.16 -2.08 -2.36
C GLY A 65 10.06 -2.92 -1.46
N PHE A 66 9.62 -3.23 -0.25
CA PHE A 66 10.36 -4.07 0.69
C PHE A 66 10.54 -5.50 0.18
N ILE A 67 9.49 -6.10 -0.39
CA ILE A 67 9.56 -7.43 -1.02
C ILE A 67 10.63 -7.45 -2.13
N ARG A 68 10.68 -6.40 -2.96
CA ARG A 68 11.66 -6.28 -4.05
C ARG A 68 13.08 -6.09 -3.53
N GLN A 69 13.25 -5.32 -2.46
CA GLN A 69 14.56 -5.03 -1.87
C GLN A 69 15.18 -6.26 -1.18
N GLY A 70 14.37 -7.14 -0.59
CA GLY A 70 14.86 -8.37 0.04
C GLY A 70 15.20 -9.50 -0.94
N LYS A 71 14.83 -9.40 -2.22
CA LYS A 71 15.22 -10.40 -3.23
C LYS A 71 16.71 -10.26 -3.57
N PRO A 72 17.48 -11.35 -3.64
CA PRO A 72 18.88 -11.29 -4.06
C PRO A 72 18.98 -10.69 -5.46
N LYS A 73 19.68 -9.55 -5.60
CA LYS A 73 19.98 -9.00 -6.92
C LYS A 73 21.03 -9.89 -7.57
N LYS A 74 20.71 -10.58 -8.68
CA LYS A 74 21.73 -11.23 -9.51
C LYS A 74 22.76 -10.16 -9.91
N LYS A 75 24.05 -10.39 -9.64
CA LYS A 75 25.11 -9.50 -10.14
C LYS A 75 25.06 -9.50 -11.67
N PRO A 76 25.14 -8.34 -12.35
CA PRO A 76 25.33 -8.32 -13.79
C PRO A 76 26.64 -9.05 -14.09
N GLY A 77 26.59 -10.13 -14.89
CA GLY A 77 27.80 -10.75 -15.45
C GLY A 77 28.14 -12.19 -15.06
N ILE A 78 27.22 -13.00 -14.53
CA ILE A 78 27.42 -14.47 -14.55
C ILE A 78 26.43 -15.05 -15.57
N VAL A 79 26.94 -15.29 -16.78
CA VAL A 79 26.36 -16.17 -17.79
C VAL A 79 26.94 -17.55 -17.56
#